data_AF-A0AAT9HXG4-F1
#
_entry.id   AF-A0AAT9HXG4-F1
#
_cell.length_a   1.000
_cell.length_b   1.000
_cell.length_c   1.000
_cell.angle_alpha   90.00
_cell.angle_beta   90.00
_cell.angle_gamma   90.00
#
_symmetry.space_group_name_H-M   'P 1'
#
loop_
_entity.id
_entity.type
_entity.pdbx_description
1 polymer ?
#
loop_
_entity_poly.entity_id
_entity_poly.type
_entity_poly.pdbx_seq_one_letter_code
_entity_poly.pdbx_strand_id
1 'polypeptide(L)' 'MAAGDPQRAHDVRRRIGHLLLALGDRPAAHDTLVRLLHDVERVHGPGHPLAADVRRTLQWLGQVR' A
#
# COMPACT_ATOMS: atom_id res chain seq x y z
N MET A 1 15.30 15.43 -15.55
CA MET A 1 15.55 14.33 -14.59
C MET A 1 14.30 13.49 -14.54
N ALA A 2 14.33 12.25 -15.04
CA ALA A 2 13.17 11.36 -14.93
C ALA A 2 12.97 11.06 -13.45
N ALA A 3 11.92 11.62 -12.85
CA ALA A 3 11.41 11.08 -11.59
C ALA A 3 11.22 9.58 -11.81
N GLY A 4 11.84 8.75 -10.98
CA GLY A 4 11.83 7.30 -11.16
C GLY A 4 10.39 6.79 -11.35
N ASP A 5 10.24 5.72 -12.14
CA ASP A 5 8.95 5.14 -12.50
C ASP A 5 8.05 4.96 -11.25
N PRO A 6 6.96 5.76 -11.12
CA PRO A 6 6.06 5.70 -9.98
C PRO A 6 5.46 4.31 -9.78
N GLN A 7 5.28 3.55 -10.87
CA GLN A 7 4.75 2.20 -10.82
C GLN A 7 5.71 1.26 -10.08
N ARG A 8 7.01 1.35 -10.36
CA ARG A 8 8.03 0.59 -9.63
C ARG A 8 8.06 0.96 -8.14
N ALA A 9 7.89 2.24 -7.80
CA ALA A 9 7.81 2.68 -6.41
C ALA A 9 6.56 2.13 -5.71
N HIS A 10 5.42 2.03 -6.41
CA HIS A 10 4.19 1.44 -5.89
C HIS A 10 4.36 -0.04 -5.59
N ASP A 11 4.96 -0.80 -6.51
CA ASP A 11 5.21 -2.22 -6.35
C ASP A 11 6.14 -2.52 -5.17
N VAL A 12 7.21 -1.74 -5.01
CA VAL A 12 8.13 -1.89 -3.89
C VAL A 12 7.43 -1.62 -2.56
N ARG A 13 6.67 -0.53 -2.44
CA ARG A 13 5.93 -0.21 -1.20
C ARG A 13 4.87 -1.26 -0.88
N ARG A 14 4.18 -1.80 -1.89
CA ARG A 14 3.23 -2.90 -1.70
C ARG A 14 3.93 -4.13 -1.12
N ARG A 15 5.09 -4.49 -1.68
CA ARG A 15 5.87 -5.63 -1.22
C ARG A 15 6.37 -5.44 0.21
N ILE A 16 6.87 -4.24 0.54
CA ILE A 16 7.29 -3.89 1.91
C ILE A 16 6.12 -4.04 2.88
N GLY A 17 4.95 -3.50 2.56
CA GLY A 17 3.75 -3.64 3.40
C GLY A 17 3.41 -5.10 3.70
N HIS A 18 3.42 -5.96 2.67
CA HIS A 18 3.15 -7.39 2.85
C HIS A 18 4.24 -8.14 3.64
N LEU A 19 5.52 -7.76 3.49
CA LEU A 19 6.60 -8.36 4.27
C LEU A 19 6.51 -7.98 5.75
N LEU A 20 6.17 -6.73 6.05
CA LEU A 20 5.94 -6.28 7.43
C LEU A 20 4.79 -7.05 8.08
N LEU A 21 3.72 -7.36 7.33
CA LEU A 21 2.66 -8.25 7.80
C LEU A 21 3.17 -9.66 8.10
N ALA A 22 3.97 -10.24 7.22
CA ALA A 22 4.53 -11.57 7.43
C ALA A 22 5.46 -11.63 8.65
N LEU A 23 6.12 -10.52 8.97
CA LEU A 23 6.96 -10.37 10.17
C LEU A 23 6.17 -10.01 11.44
N GLY A 24 4.87 -9.74 11.32
CA GLY A 24 4.01 -9.34 12.43
C GLY A 24 4.09 -7.86 12.82
N ASP A 25 4.87 -7.05 12.09
CA ASP A 25 4.94 -5.59 12.28
C ASP A 25 3.75 -4.90 11.62
N ARG A 26 2.59 -5.08 12.25
CA ARG A 26 1.30 -4.53 11.79
C ARG A 26 1.29 -3.00 11.73
N PRO A 27 1.87 -2.24 12.70
CA PRO A 27 1.92 -0.78 12.61
C PRO A 27 2.71 -0.29 11.40
N ALA A 28 3.92 -0.81 11.16
CA ALA A 28 4.71 -0.38 10.02
C ALA A 28 4.08 -0.79 8.67
N ALA A 29 3.42 -1.95 8.63
CA ALA A 29 2.65 -2.38 7.47
C ALA A 29 1.51 -1.41 7.16
N HIS A 30 0.72 -1.05 8.19
CA HIS A 30 -0.38 -0.10 8.07
C HIS A 30 0.09 1.24 7.48
N ASP A 31 1.13 1.85 8.07
CA ASP A 31 1.63 3.16 7.64
C ASP A 31 2.20 3.14 6.21
N THR A 32 2.82 2.02 5.83
CA THR A 32 3.31 1.83 4.46
C THR A 32 2.17 1.74 3.46
N LEU A 33 1.13 0.97 3.79
CA LEU A 33 -0.03 0.74 2.93
C LEU A 33 -0.94 1.96 2.81
N VAL A 34 -1.13 2.75 3.88
CA VAL A 34 -1.89 4.02 3.84
C VAL A 34 -1.24 5.02 2.89
N ARG A 35 0.09 5.20 2.98
CA ARG A 35 0.82 6.11 2.07
C ARG A 35 0.76 5.64 0.62
N LEU A 36 0.87 4.33 0.40
CA LEU A 36 0.71 3.75 -0.93
C LEU A 36 -0.69 4.02 -1.49
N LEU A 37 -1.74 3.80 -0.68
CA LEU A 37 -3.12 4.02 -1.11
C LEU A 37 -3.34 5.46 -1.56
N HIS A 38 -2.91 6.42 -0.74
CA HIS A 38 -3.02 7.84 -1.06
C HIS A 38 -2.34 8.19 -2.40
N ASP A 39 -1.12 7.69 -2.63
CA ASP A 39 -0.41 7.94 -3.88
C ASP A 39 -1.10 7.31 -5.10
N VAL A 40 -1.56 6.06 -4.98
CA VAL A 40 -2.24 5.35 -6.06
C VAL A 40 -3.57 6.02 -6.41
N GLU A 41 -4.35 6.43 -5.40
CA GLU A 41 -5.61 7.14 -5.60
C GLU A 41 -5.39 8.51 -6.26
N ARG A 42 -4.35 9.25 -5.85
CA ARG A 42 -4.01 10.55 -6.45
C ARG A 42 -3.60 10.42 -7.92
N VAL A 43 -2.88 9.35 -8.30
CA VAL A 43 -2.34 9.19 -9.67
C VAL A 43 -3.34 8.48 -10.59
N HIS A 44 -4.03 7.45 -10.12
CA HIS A 44 -4.86 6.58 -10.94
C HIS A 44 -6.36 6.64 -10.62
N GLY A 45 -6.73 7.34 -9.54
CA GLY A 45 -8.11 7.39 -9.05
C GLY A 45 -8.50 6.22 -8.14
N PRO A 46 -9.63 6.34 -7.43
CA PRO A 46 -10.06 5.36 -6.44
C PRO A 46 -10.51 4.01 -7.03
N GLY A 47 -10.85 3.96 -8.32
CA GLY A 47 -11.26 2.72 -9.00
C GLY A 47 -10.09 1.81 -9.41
N HIS A 48 -8.85 2.24 -9.21
CA HIS A 48 -7.68 1.49 -9.65
C HIS A 48 -7.56 0.14 -8.90
N PRO A 49 -7.26 -0.99 -9.57
CA PRO A 49 -7.19 -2.30 -8.94
C PRO A 49 -6.23 -2.36 -7.74
N LEU A 50 -5.07 -1.71 -7.83
CA LEU A 50 -4.12 -1.64 -6.71
C LEU A 50 -4.71 -0.91 -5.48
N ALA A 51 -5.49 0.15 -5.68
CA ALA A 51 -6.11 0.87 -4.57
C ALA A 51 -7.17 -0.02 -3.89
N ALA A 52 -7.96 -0.77 -4.67
CA ALA A 52 -8.92 -1.73 -4.13
C ALA A 52 -8.26 -2.83 -3.30
N ASP A 53 -7.14 -3.39 -3.79
CA ASP A 53 -6.37 -4.39 -3.05
C ASP A 53 -5.82 -3.84 -1.74
N VAL A 54 -5.20 -2.65 -1.76
CA VAL A 54 -4.61 -2.04 -0.57
C VAL A 54 -5.67 -1.70 0.48
N ARG A 55 -6.84 -1.19 0.07
CA ARG A 55 -7.97 -0.96 1.00
C ARG A 55 -8.42 -2.26 1.67
N ARG A 56 -8.50 -3.36 0.92
CA ARG A 56 -8.88 -4.66 1.49
C ARG A 56 -7.88 -5.12 2.56
N THR A 57 -6.58 -4.94 2.33
CA THR A 57 -5.58 -5.28 3.35
C THR A 57 -5.68 -4.39 4.59
N LEU A 58 -5.88 -3.08 4.40
CA LEU A 58 -6.05 -2.13 5.51
C LEU A 58 -7.32 -2.39 6.32
N GLN A 59 -8.43 -2.73 5.67
CA GLN A 59 -9.67 -3.07 6.36
C GLN A 59 -9.47 -4.30 7.26
N TRP A 60 -8.74 -5.30 6.77
CA TRP A 60 -8.45 -6.52 7.52
C TRP A 60 -7.55 -6.21 8.71
N LEU A 61 -6.51 -5.38 8.52
CA LEU A 61 -5.64 -4.90 9.60
C LEU A 61 -6.43 -4.20 10.71
N GLY A 62 -7.44 -3.41 10.36
CA GLY A 62 -8.31 -2.75 11.34
C GLY A 62 -9.23 -3.71 12.11
N GLN A 63 -9.50 -4.90 11.55
CA GLN A 63 -10.29 -5.93 12.21
C GLN A 63 -9.46 -6.84 13.12
N VAL A 64 -8.18 -7.06 12.80
CA VAL A 64 -7.26 -7.89 13.59
C VAL A 64 -6.51 -7.02 14.61
N ARG A 65 -7.19 -6.67 15.69
CA ARG A 65 -6.59 -5.92 16.82
C ARG A 65 -5.81 -6.84 17.76
#